data_AF-A0A2M7PNB8-F1
#
_entry.id   AF-A0A2M7PNB8-F1
#
_cell.length_a   1.000
_cell.length_b   1.000
_cell.length_c   1.000
_cell.angle_alpha   90.00
_cell.angle_beta   90.00
_cell.angle_gamma   90.00
#
_symmetry.space_group_name_H-M   'P 1'
#
loop_
_entity.id
_entity.type
_entity.pdbx_description
1 polymer ?
#
loop_
_entity_poly.entity_id
_entity_poly.type
_entity_poly.pdbx_seq_one_letter_code
_entity_poly.pdbx_strand_id
1 'polypeptide(L)'
;LITSDPAFPTDEDQVTIVFNAQLGNGGLAGTTDDVYAHTGVITNNSSSPSDWKYVKAGWTTNLPECKLSPVGDDLWQLIIGPSIRDYYGVPANETILKLAFVFRNSDGSATGKTEDGGDIFYDVSIGGVNVLITMPSNRPSVVQLNDQVEVSGSTSEADSTIVYLDNVRIYAGTGTSFFTAFVADSYGKHWIKAVAKSAANTAADSLYIYVRKPAVIEDRPVGIVDGINYVDENTVVLSLYAPEKEYIFAIGDFSDWELEETNEMKITSDGKRFWVELSGLEVGKPYIFQYLIDGTIRVGDIYADQVSDPWNDQYITNATYPNLIDYPTGKTSGIATVFQTGQQPYPWQVETFATPDPEKLIVYELLVRDFTTARTFKSVMDTIDYLAHLGINAIELMPVSEFEGNNSWGYNPNYYFAVDKYYGPKDALKALIDECHKRGIAVLMDMVLNHAYGTCPLAMMYWDGENNRPAANNPWFNVTSPNPTYSWGSDFNHESQATKDFVDRVNKYWMEEYKIDGFRFDFTKGFTNKPGEGWDYDQSRINILQHM
;
A
#
# COMPACT_ATOMS: atom_id res chain seq x y z
N LEU A 1 -7.64 6.47 -14.72
CA LEU A 1 -6.31 6.30 -15.33
C LEU A 1 -6.35 6.52 -16.85
N ILE A 2 -7.16 5.75 -17.58
CA ILE A 2 -7.43 6.00 -19.01
C ILE A 2 -8.94 6.13 -19.27
N THR A 3 -9.30 6.79 -20.37
CA THR A 3 -10.65 6.77 -20.96
C THR A 3 -10.56 6.38 -22.44
N SER A 4 -11.69 5.94 -23.00
CA SER A 4 -11.81 5.55 -24.41
C SER A 4 -12.98 6.29 -25.07
N ASP A 5 -12.81 6.68 -26.32
CA ASP A 5 -13.88 7.10 -27.22
C ASP A 5 -13.82 6.27 -28.53
N PRO A 6 -14.84 5.46 -28.85
CA PRO A 6 -16.06 5.24 -28.07
C PRO A 6 -15.82 4.55 -26.73
N ALA A 7 -16.74 4.72 -25.76
CA ALA A 7 -16.63 4.16 -24.41
C ALA A 7 -16.78 2.62 -24.35
N PHE A 8 -17.36 2.01 -25.39
CA PHE A 8 -17.46 0.56 -25.54
C PHE A 8 -16.95 0.16 -26.93
N PRO A 9 -15.65 0.29 -27.17
CA PRO A 9 -15.11 0.06 -28.50
C PRO A 9 -15.21 -1.41 -28.87
N THR A 10 -15.70 -1.69 -30.07
CA THR A 10 -15.58 -3.01 -30.72
C THR A 10 -14.24 -3.11 -31.44
N ASP A 11 -13.82 -4.32 -31.79
CA ASP A 11 -12.56 -4.54 -32.50
C ASP A 11 -12.52 -3.93 -33.91
N GLU A 12 -13.68 -3.58 -34.47
CA GLU A 12 -13.86 -2.91 -35.75
C GLU A 12 -13.85 -1.37 -35.64
N ASP A 13 -13.87 -0.81 -34.42
CA ASP A 13 -13.88 0.64 -34.20
C ASP A 13 -12.49 1.25 -34.21
N GLN A 14 -12.40 2.48 -34.73
CA GLN A 14 -11.29 3.38 -34.39
C GLN A 14 -11.49 3.87 -32.95
N VAL A 15 -10.42 3.89 -32.17
CA VAL A 15 -10.48 4.25 -30.75
C VAL A 15 -9.51 5.37 -30.40
N THR A 16 -9.99 6.33 -29.64
CA THR A 16 -9.17 7.36 -29.01
C THR A 16 -9.01 7.02 -27.53
N ILE A 17 -7.77 6.74 -27.11
CA ILE A 17 -7.42 6.52 -25.70
C ILE A 17 -6.86 7.83 -25.15
N VAL A 18 -7.39 8.27 -24.00
CA VAL A 18 -6.82 9.40 -23.24
C VAL A 18 -6.25 8.87 -21.93
N PHE A 19 -4.96 9.09 -21.72
CA PHE A 19 -4.22 8.75 -20.51
C PHE A 19 -3.99 10.00 -19.66
N ASN A 20 -4.31 9.90 -18.36
CA ASN A 20 -4.00 10.95 -17.39
C ASN A 20 -2.73 10.57 -16.62
N ALA A 21 -1.65 11.31 -16.86
CA ALA A 21 -0.34 11.03 -16.29
C ALA A 21 -0.21 11.35 -14.78
N GLN A 22 -1.18 12.08 -14.21
CA GLN A 22 -1.26 12.35 -12.76
C GLN A 22 -1.89 11.20 -11.97
N LEU A 23 -2.60 10.29 -12.64
CA LEU A 23 -3.26 9.16 -11.99
C LEU A 23 -2.36 7.91 -12.02
N GLY A 24 -2.75 6.89 -11.25
CA GLY A 24 -2.01 5.63 -11.19
C GLY A 24 -0.74 5.79 -10.35
N ASN A 25 0.40 5.30 -10.84
CA ASN A 25 1.68 5.49 -10.15
C ASN A 25 2.26 6.91 -10.29
N GLY A 26 1.61 7.81 -11.04
CA GLY A 26 2.06 9.19 -11.25
C GLY A 26 3.43 9.32 -11.94
N GLY A 27 4.00 8.24 -12.48
CA GLY A 27 5.40 8.22 -12.93
C GLY A 27 5.69 9.08 -14.17
N LEU A 28 4.67 9.65 -14.79
CA LEU A 28 4.77 10.58 -15.93
C LEU A 28 4.13 11.94 -15.66
N ALA A 29 3.71 12.23 -14.43
CA ALA A 29 3.09 13.51 -14.06
C ALA A 29 4.05 14.68 -14.36
N GLY A 30 3.52 15.76 -14.94
CA GLY A 30 4.30 16.95 -15.32
C GLY A 30 5.40 16.72 -16.38
N THR A 31 5.43 15.55 -17.06
CA THR A 31 6.46 15.30 -18.07
C THR A 31 6.32 16.24 -19.27
N THR A 32 7.46 16.71 -19.77
CA THR A 32 7.55 17.47 -21.02
C THR A 32 8.17 16.66 -22.16
N ASP A 33 8.58 15.42 -21.87
CA ASP A 33 9.15 14.50 -22.83
C ASP A 33 8.07 13.89 -23.72
N ASP A 34 8.48 13.34 -24.86
CA ASP A 34 7.60 12.52 -25.69
C ASP A 34 7.13 11.28 -24.91
N VAL A 35 5.82 11.05 -24.90
CA VAL A 35 5.17 9.87 -24.30
C VAL A 35 4.81 8.87 -25.39
N TYR A 36 5.10 7.60 -25.12
CA TYR A 36 4.79 6.45 -26.00
C TYR A 36 3.99 5.39 -25.24
N ALA A 37 3.11 4.70 -25.94
CA ALA A 37 2.44 3.50 -25.44
C ALA A 37 3.28 2.26 -25.78
N HIS A 38 3.72 1.52 -24.77
CA HIS A 38 3.97 0.10 -24.92
C HIS A 38 2.62 -0.62 -24.89
N THR A 39 2.17 -1.11 -26.04
CA THR A 39 0.79 -1.60 -26.17
C THR A 39 0.67 -2.90 -26.96
N GLY A 40 -0.28 -3.72 -26.54
CA GLY A 40 -0.72 -4.96 -27.18
C GLY A 40 -2.18 -5.25 -26.83
N VAL A 41 -2.61 -6.50 -27.02
CA VAL A 41 -3.96 -6.93 -26.70
C VAL A 41 -3.97 -8.22 -25.89
N ILE A 42 -5.00 -8.38 -25.06
CA ILE A 42 -5.39 -9.68 -24.49
C ILE A 42 -6.46 -10.27 -25.40
N THR A 43 -6.28 -11.53 -25.76
CA THR A 43 -7.20 -12.25 -26.65
C THR A 43 -7.68 -13.54 -25.99
N ASN A 44 -8.60 -14.24 -26.65
CA ASN A 44 -9.01 -15.58 -26.23
C ASN A 44 -7.87 -16.64 -26.32
N ASN A 45 -6.71 -16.30 -26.89
CA ASN A 45 -5.52 -17.14 -26.93
C ASN A 45 -4.48 -16.78 -25.86
N SER A 46 -4.70 -15.73 -25.06
CA SER A 46 -3.83 -15.38 -23.93
C SER A 46 -4.01 -16.37 -22.78
N SER A 47 -2.90 -16.86 -22.20
CA SER A 47 -2.93 -17.79 -21.06
C SER A 47 -3.00 -17.09 -19.69
N SER A 48 -2.73 -15.78 -19.65
CA SER A 48 -2.76 -14.95 -18.45
C SER A 48 -2.96 -13.47 -18.81
N PRO A 49 -3.30 -12.59 -17.85
CA PRO A 49 -3.33 -11.14 -18.06
C PRO A 49 -1.96 -10.54 -18.44
N SER A 50 -0.87 -11.23 -18.17
CA SER A 50 0.50 -10.84 -18.57
C SER A 50 0.93 -11.39 -19.94
N ASP A 51 0.13 -12.28 -20.54
CA ASP A 51 0.39 -12.85 -21.86
C ASP A 51 -0.20 -11.96 -22.97
N TRP A 52 0.42 -10.80 -23.16
CA TRP A 52 0.02 -9.84 -24.17
C TRP A 52 0.35 -10.37 -25.57
N LYS A 53 -0.65 -10.35 -26.45
CA LYS A 53 -0.48 -10.67 -27.87
C LYS A 53 -0.31 -9.40 -28.69
N TYR A 54 0.30 -9.55 -29.86
CA TYR A 54 0.41 -8.48 -30.87
C TYR A 54 1.01 -7.18 -30.33
N VAL A 55 2.01 -7.27 -29.44
CA VAL A 55 2.71 -6.11 -28.90
C VAL A 55 3.38 -5.34 -30.03
N LYS A 56 3.04 -4.05 -30.17
CA LYS A 56 3.41 -3.22 -31.33
C LYS A 56 4.91 -2.94 -31.42
N ALA A 57 5.57 -2.81 -30.29
CA ALA A 57 6.96 -2.39 -30.22
C ALA A 57 7.66 -2.99 -29.00
N GLY A 58 8.95 -3.29 -29.14
CA GLY A 58 9.80 -3.63 -28.00
C GLY A 58 9.90 -2.48 -26.99
N TRP A 59 10.29 -2.78 -25.75
CA TRP A 59 10.23 -1.84 -24.61
C TRP A 59 10.79 -0.45 -24.92
N THR A 60 11.96 -0.32 -25.55
CA THR A 60 12.60 0.98 -25.84
C THR A 60 12.44 1.43 -27.30
N THR A 61 11.53 0.82 -28.07
CA THR A 61 11.31 1.14 -29.49
C THR A 61 10.21 2.18 -29.65
N ASN A 62 10.56 3.36 -30.16
CA ASN A 62 9.65 4.49 -30.32
C ASN A 62 9.03 4.52 -31.72
N LEU A 63 7.87 3.86 -31.89
CA LEU A 63 7.13 3.88 -33.15
C LEU A 63 6.23 5.13 -33.24
N PRO A 64 6.16 5.81 -34.40
CA PRO A 64 5.29 6.97 -34.59
C PRO A 64 3.81 6.68 -34.28
N GLU A 65 3.33 5.48 -34.64
CA GLU A 65 1.95 5.05 -34.40
C GLU A 65 1.63 4.76 -32.93
N CYS A 66 2.64 4.64 -32.06
CA CYS A 66 2.48 4.47 -30.62
C CYS A 66 2.76 5.76 -29.83
N LYS A 67 3.07 6.87 -30.51
CA LYS A 67 3.35 8.16 -29.88
C LYS A 67 2.05 8.84 -29.46
N LEU A 68 2.00 9.35 -28.24
CA LEU A 68 0.86 10.10 -27.73
C LEU A 68 0.99 11.58 -28.07
N SER A 69 -0.15 12.24 -28.25
CA SER A 69 -0.25 13.69 -28.42
C SER A 69 -0.73 14.33 -27.12
N PRO A 70 -0.08 15.38 -26.60
CA PRO A 70 -0.56 16.07 -25.41
C PRO A 70 -1.87 16.80 -25.70
N VAL A 71 -2.84 16.71 -24.79
CA VAL A 71 -4.14 17.40 -24.90
C VAL A 71 -4.41 18.38 -23.75
N GLY A 72 -3.41 18.64 -22.89
CA GLY A 72 -3.46 19.58 -21.77
C GLY A 72 -3.68 18.91 -20.42
N ASP A 73 -3.34 19.58 -19.31
CA ASP A 73 -3.57 19.10 -17.94
C ASP A 73 -3.05 17.66 -17.68
N ASP A 74 -1.82 17.37 -18.15
CA ASP A 74 -1.20 16.03 -18.09
C ASP A 74 -2.00 14.90 -18.77
N LEU A 75 -2.93 15.26 -19.66
CA LEU A 75 -3.65 14.32 -20.50
C LEU A 75 -2.91 14.10 -21.82
N TRP A 76 -2.84 12.83 -22.21
CA TRP A 76 -2.15 12.36 -23.41
C TRP A 76 -3.07 11.47 -24.23
N GLN A 77 -3.11 11.68 -25.54
CA GLN A 77 -4.02 10.99 -26.45
C GLN A 77 -3.28 10.05 -27.39
N LEU A 78 -3.77 8.81 -27.52
CA LEU A 78 -3.39 7.84 -28.55
C LEU A 78 -4.59 7.54 -29.44
N ILE A 79 -4.40 7.57 -30.76
CA ILE A 79 -5.40 7.11 -31.73
C ILE A 79 -5.01 5.72 -32.22
N ILE A 80 -5.87 4.74 -31.99
CA ILE A 80 -5.78 3.37 -32.46
C ILE A 80 -6.72 3.24 -33.66
N GLY A 81 -6.18 3.15 -34.86
CA GLY A 81 -6.97 3.13 -36.10
C GLY A 81 -6.24 2.52 -37.30
N PRO A 82 -6.96 2.21 -38.40
CA PRO A 82 -8.38 2.54 -38.65
C PRO A 82 -9.41 1.70 -37.88
N SER A 83 -9.01 0.56 -37.32
CA SER A 83 -9.75 -0.23 -36.33
C SER A 83 -8.76 -0.78 -35.29
N ILE A 84 -9.22 -1.22 -34.11
CA ILE A 84 -8.36 -1.96 -33.15
C ILE A 84 -7.74 -3.16 -33.87
N ARG A 85 -8.54 -3.96 -34.56
CA ARG A 85 -8.10 -5.18 -35.25
C ARG A 85 -7.00 -4.91 -36.27
N ASP A 86 -7.15 -3.89 -37.11
CA ASP A 86 -6.16 -3.53 -38.12
C ASP A 86 -4.89 -2.95 -37.48
N TYR A 87 -5.03 -2.13 -36.44
CA TYR A 87 -3.90 -1.52 -35.75
C TYR A 87 -2.95 -2.56 -35.16
N TYR A 88 -3.48 -3.61 -34.53
CA TYR A 88 -2.70 -4.72 -33.96
C TYR A 88 -2.46 -5.89 -34.94
N GLY A 89 -3.16 -5.93 -36.09
CA GLY A 89 -3.04 -6.99 -37.09
C GLY A 89 -3.59 -8.34 -36.62
N VAL A 90 -4.66 -8.33 -35.82
CA VAL A 90 -5.22 -9.55 -35.21
C VAL A 90 -6.05 -10.34 -36.24
N PRO A 91 -5.80 -11.64 -36.45
CA PRO A 91 -6.57 -12.48 -37.37
C PRO A 91 -8.06 -12.56 -36.99
N ALA A 92 -8.94 -12.60 -38.00
CA ALA A 92 -10.40 -12.58 -37.81
C ALA A 92 -10.97 -13.75 -36.97
N ASN A 93 -10.24 -14.85 -36.81
CA ASN A 93 -10.63 -15.99 -36.00
C ASN A 93 -10.22 -15.87 -34.52
N GLU A 94 -9.58 -14.76 -34.14
CA GLU A 94 -9.15 -14.45 -32.78
C GLU A 94 -9.93 -13.24 -32.25
N THR A 95 -10.46 -13.40 -31.04
CA THR A 95 -11.29 -12.41 -30.36
C THR A 95 -10.41 -11.55 -29.47
N ILE A 96 -10.46 -10.24 -29.68
CA ILE A 96 -9.79 -9.25 -28.84
C ILE A 96 -10.69 -9.02 -27.61
N LEU A 97 -10.14 -9.20 -26.42
CA LEU A 97 -10.86 -9.05 -25.15
C LEU A 97 -10.50 -7.73 -24.46
N LYS A 98 -9.22 -7.33 -24.50
CA LYS A 98 -8.75 -6.09 -23.87
C LYS A 98 -7.63 -5.46 -24.68
N LEU A 99 -7.58 -4.14 -24.66
CA LEU A 99 -6.38 -3.36 -24.95
C LEU A 99 -5.47 -3.37 -23.71
N ALA A 100 -4.16 -3.45 -23.91
CA ALA A 100 -3.17 -3.44 -22.84
C ALA A 100 -2.14 -2.32 -23.05
N PHE A 101 -1.79 -1.60 -21.99
CA PHE A 101 -0.91 -0.44 -22.03
C PHE A 101 0.04 -0.38 -20.83
N VAL A 102 1.27 0.02 -21.12
CA VAL A 102 2.12 0.78 -20.20
C VAL A 102 2.56 2.03 -20.94
N PHE A 103 2.35 3.20 -20.36
CA PHE A 103 2.84 4.45 -20.94
C PHE A 103 4.25 4.71 -20.46
N ARG A 104 5.10 5.31 -21.29
CA ARG A 104 6.49 5.57 -20.93
C ARG A 104 7.05 6.79 -21.64
N ASN A 105 8.09 7.37 -21.06
CA ASN A 105 8.93 8.34 -21.76
C ASN A 105 9.80 7.64 -22.83
N SER A 106 10.58 8.44 -23.55
CA SER A 106 11.33 7.99 -24.73
C SER A 106 12.36 6.90 -24.47
N ASP A 107 13.00 6.88 -23.29
CA ASP A 107 14.02 5.89 -22.92
C ASP A 107 13.49 4.76 -22.02
N GLY A 108 12.25 4.88 -21.54
CA GLY A 108 11.59 3.89 -20.68
C GLY A 108 12.03 3.95 -19.21
N SER A 109 12.72 5.01 -18.79
CA SER A 109 13.10 5.24 -17.39
C SER A 109 11.91 5.64 -16.50
N ALA A 110 10.89 6.28 -17.08
CA ALA A 110 9.68 6.71 -16.40
C ALA A 110 8.47 6.01 -17.03
N THR A 111 7.55 5.51 -16.20
CA THR A 111 6.39 4.74 -16.66
C THR A 111 5.11 5.18 -15.98
N GLY A 112 4.04 5.26 -16.77
CA GLY A 112 2.66 5.44 -16.33
C GLY A 112 1.97 4.09 -16.24
N LYS A 113 1.62 3.70 -15.02
CA LYS A 113 1.05 2.40 -14.65
C LYS A 113 -0.13 2.57 -13.71
N THR A 114 -0.80 1.48 -13.33
CA THR A 114 -1.77 1.51 -12.23
C THR A 114 -1.08 1.91 -10.91
N GLU A 115 -1.87 2.29 -9.90
CA GLU A 115 -1.36 2.75 -8.60
C GLU A 115 -0.47 1.70 -7.91
N ASP A 116 -0.78 0.42 -8.10
CA ASP A 116 -0.04 -0.73 -7.63
C ASP A 116 1.12 -1.14 -8.57
N GLY A 117 1.50 -0.30 -9.54
CA GLY A 117 2.60 -0.57 -10.47
C GLY A 117 2.32 -1.65 -11.51
N GLY A 118 1.05 -2.05 -11.64
CA GLY A 118 0.55 -2.99 -12.63
C GLY A 118 0.27 -2.37 -14.00
N ASP A 119 -0.13 -3.23 -14.91
CA ASP A 119 -0.43 -2.89 -16.30
C ASP A 119 -1.85 -2.33 -16.46
N ILE A 120 -2.05 -1.47 -17.47
CA ILE A 120 -3.33 -0.80 -17.71
C ILE A 120 -4.10 -1.57 -18.77
N PHE A 121 -5.33 -1.98 -18.46
CA PHE A 121 -6.21 -2.66 -19.41
C PHE A 121 -7.49 -1.88 -19.69
N TYR A 122 -7.99 -1.99 -20.91
CA TYR A 122 -9.31 -1.48 -21.31
C TYR A 122 -10.08 -2.57 -22.05
N ASP A 123 -11.33 -2.82 -21.66
CA ASP A 123 -12.13 -3.88 -22.29
C ASP A 123 -12.52 -3.52 -23.73
N VAL A 124 -12.42 -4.50 -24.63
CA VAL A 124 -12.94 -4.40 -25.99
C VAL A 124 -14.27 -5.15 -26.03
N SER A 125 -15.32 -4.42 -26.39
CA SER A 125 -16.68 -4.93 -26.46
C SER A 125 -16.83 -5.93 -27.60
N ILE A 126 -17.54 -7.03 -27.35
CA ILE A 126 -17.97 -7.98 -28.39
C ILE A 126 -19.30 -7.57 -29.04
N GLY A 127 -19.70 -6.30 -28.86
CA GLY A 127 -21.02 -5.78 -29.21
C GLY A 127 -22.07 -6.04 -28.12
N GLY A 128 -23.27 -5.48 -28.29
CA GLY A 128 -24.39 -5.66 -27.36
C GLY A 128 -24.59 -4.53 -26.36
N VAL A 129 -25.58 -4.72 -25.49
CA VAL A 129 -25.97 -3.71 -24.48
C VAL A 129 -24.91 -3.63 -23.41
N ASN A 130 -24.31 -2.44 -23.22
CA ASN A 130 -23.36 -2.18 -22.14
C ASN A 130 -23.71 -0.89 -21.39
N VAL A 131 -23.24 -0.77 -20.15
CA VAL A 131 -23.37 0.43 -19.31
C VAL A 131 -22.16 0.57 -18.40
N LEU A 132 -21.70 1.80 -18.20
CA LEU A 132 -20.58 2.16 -17.33
C LEU A 132 -20.89 3.48 -16.64
N ILE A 133 -20.79 3.52 -15.33
CA ILE A 133 -20.86 4.73 -14.51
C ILE A 133 -19.46 5.33 -14.41
N THR A 134 -19.32 6.56 -14.91
CA THR A 134 -18.05 7.32 -14.90
C THR A 134 -17.98 8.32 -13.75
N MET A 135 -19.12 8.81 -13.25
CA MET A 135 -19.18 9.71 -12.08
C MET A 135 -20.17 9.19 -11.01
N PRO A 136 -19.85 9.32 -9.71
CA PRO A 136 -18.59 9.85 -9.16
C PRO A 136 -17.37 9.03 -9.59
N SER A 137 -16.16 9.59 -9.58
CA SER A 137 -14.94 8.91 -10.04
C SER A 137 -14.19 8.20 -8.91
N ASN A 138 -14.29 8.70 -7.67
CA ASN A 138 -13.64 8.12 -6.50
C ASN A 138 -14.27 6.78 -6.09
N ARG A 139 -13.46 5.80 -5.72
CA ARG A 139 -13.87 4.47 -5.28
C ARG A 139 -13.10 4.08 -4.01
N PRO A 140 -13.72 4.13 -2.81
CA PRO A 140 -15.09 4.54 -2.51
C PRO A 140 -15.31 6.05 -2.69
N SER A 141 -16.57 6.47 -2.87
CA SER A 141 -16.94 7.88 -2.96
C SER A 141 -17.53 8.33 -1.63
N VAL A 142 -16.87 9.27 -0.98
CA VAL A 142 -17.29 9.84 0.32
C VAL A 142 -17.79 11.27 0.11
N VAL A 143 -18.98 11.58 0.62
CA VAL A 143 -19.61 12.90 0.47
C VAL A 143 -20.21 13.39 1.78
N GLN A 144 -20.53 14.67 1.88
CA GLN A 144 -21.19 15.29 3.02
C GLN A 144 -22.71 15.35 2.83
N LEU A 145 -23.43 15.49 3.94
CA LEU A 145 -24.88 15.72 3.89
C LEU A 145 -25.18 17.04 3.15
N ASN A 146 -26.14 16.96 2.23
CA ASN A 146 -26.58 18.01 1.31
C ASN A 146 -25.64 18.31 0.14
N ASP A 147 -24.56 17.54 -0.05
CA ASP A 147 -23.78 17.63 -1.27
C ASP A 147 -24.64 17.26 -2.48
N GLN A 148 -24.41 17.98 -3.59
CA GLN A 148 -24.97 17.62 -4.88
C GLN A 148 -24.05 16.58 -5.53
N VAL A 149 -24.54 15.35 -5.65
CA VAL A 149 -23.80 14.23 -6.23
C VAL A 149 -24.18 14.08 -7.69
N GLU A 150 -23.19 14.22 -8.57
CA GLU A 150 -23.34 13.98 -10.00
C GLU A 150 -23.16 12.50 -10.33
N VAL A 151 -24.06 11.99 -11.18
CA VAL A 151 -24.02 10.63 -11.70
C VAL A 151 -24.06 10.69 -13.21
N SER A 152 -22.98 10.25 -13.83
CA SER A 152 -22.86 10.21 -15.28
C SER A 152 -22.23 8.92 -15.75
N GLY A 153 -22.44 8.60 -17.02
CA GLY A 153 -21.90 7.39 -17.61
C GLY A 153 -22.28 7.23 -19.07
N SER A 154 -21.81 6.12 -19.64
CA SER A 154 -22.00 5.77 -21.05
C SER A 154 -22.82 4.50 -21.17
N THR A 155 -23.53 4.36 -22.30
CA THR A 155 -24.26 3.15 -22.69
C THR A 155 -24.07 2.83 -24.16
N SER A 156 -24.09 1.55 -24.54
CA SER A 156 -24.09 1.11 -25.94
C SER A 156 -25.28 0.21 -26.24
N GLU A 157 -25.77 0.28 -27.49
CA GLU A 157 -26.84 -0.56 -28.06
C GLU A 157 -28.12 -0.70 -27.20
N ALA A 158 -28.39 0.29 -26.35
CA ALA A 158 -29.52 0.30 -25.43
C ALA A 158 -30.69 1.12 -26.01
N ASP A 159 -31.89 0.55 -25.95
CA ASP A 159 -33.15 1.26 -26.21
C ASP A 159 -33.47 2.25 -25.08
N SER A 160 -33.02 1.96 -23.86
CA SER A 160 -33.23 2.83 -22.69
C SER A 160 -32.19 2.62 -21.61
N THR A 161 -31.92 3.69 -20.86
CA THR A 161 -31.07 3.70 -19.67
C THR A 161 -31.84 4.24 -18.49
N ILE A 162 -31.78 3.54 -17.36
CA ILE A 162 -32.45 3.91 -16.11
C ILE A 162 -31.41 3.95 -15.00
N VAL A 163 -31.37 5.04 -14.23
CA VAL A 163 -30.51 5.13 -13.03
C VAL A 163 -31.39 5.13 -11.78
N TYR A 164 -30.97 4.34 -10.81
CA TYR A 164 -31.60 4.19 -9.50
C TYR A 164 -30.66 4.67 -8.39
N LEU A 165 -31.21 5.35 -7.40
CA LEU A 165 -30.63 5.62 -6.09
C LEU A 165 -31.45 4.85 -5.06
N ASP A 166 -30.85 3.89 -4.36
CA ASP A 166 -31.52 3.05 -3.36
C ASP A 166 -32.83 2.41 -3.86
N ASN A 167 -32.78 1.88 -5.10
CA ASN A 167 -33.93 1.33 -5.84
C ASN A 167 -35.00 2.34 -6.26
N VAL A 168 -34.84 3.63 -5.96
CA VAL A 168 -35.69 4.71 -6.45
C VAL A 168 -35.14 5.24 -7.77
N ARG A 169 -35.97 5.26 -8.80
CA ARG A 169 -35.57 5.76 -10.12
C ARG A 169 -35.34 7.27 -10.07
N ILE A 170 -34.11 7.71 -10.36
CA ILE A 170 -33.73 9.14 -10.44
C ILE A 170 -33.55 9.63 -11.88
N TYR A 171 -33.33 8.72 -12.84
CA TYR A 171 -33.17 9.06 -14.26
C TYR A 171 -33.79 8.00 -15.16
N ALA A 172 -34.31 8.44 -16.31
CA ALA A 172 -34.65 7.59 -17.43
C ALA A 172 -34.41 8.35 -18.74
N GLY A 173 -33.72 7.73 -19.70
CA GLY A 173 -33.39 8.35 -20.97
C GLY A 173 -33.09 7.36 -22.07
N THR A 174 -32.93 7.89 -23.26
CA THR A 174 -32.53 7.17 -24.48
C THR A 174 -31.31 7.87 -25.05
N GLY A 175 -30.23 7.13 -25.33
CA GLY A 175 -28.98 7.71 -25.81
C GLY A 175 -27.78 6.82 -25.49
N THR A 176 -26.59 7.30 -25.84
CA THR A 176 -25.32 6.61 -25.58
C THR A 176 -24.61 7.11 -24.33
N SER A 177 -25.24 8.04 -23.60
CA SER A 177 -24.76 8.55 -22.32
C SER A 177 -25.94 8.98 -21.44
N PHE A 178 -25.66 9.12 -20.15
CA PHE A 178 -26.60 9.63 -19.16
C PHE A 178 -25.92 10.61 -18.20
N PHE A 179 -26.72 11.55 -17.71
CA PHE A 179 -26.33 12.49 -16.66
C PHE A 179 -27.55 12.77 -15.79
N THR A 180 -27.36 12.69 -14.48
CA THR A 180 -28.32 13.09 -13.47
C THR A 180 -27.57 13.56 -12.22
N ALA A 181 -28.24 14.26 -11.32
CA ALA A 181 -27.70 14.57 -10.02
C ALA A 181 -28.77 14.34 -8.94
N PHE A 182 -28.33 14.11 -7.71
CA PHE A 182 -29.20 14.07 -6.54
C PHE A 182 -28.53 14.80 -5.37
N VAL A 183 -29.33 15.14 -4.36
CA VAL A 183 -28.82 15.72 -3.11
C VAL A 183 -28.66 14.57 -2.11
N ALA A 184 -27.49 14.47 -1.48
CA ALA A 184 -27.23 13.52 -0.41
C ALA A 184 -28.00 13.92 0.87
N ASP A 185 -29.28 13.56 0.97
CA ASP A 185 -30.20 14.03 2.01
C ASP A 185 -30.28 13.15 3.27
N SER A 186 -29.57 12.02 3.26
CA SER A 186 -29.53 11.05 4.35
C SER A 186 -28.12 10.50 4.53
N TYR A 187 -27.80 10.07 5.75
CA TYR A 187 -26.48 9.53 6.10
C TYR A 187 -26.37 8.05 5.75
N GLY A 188 -25.12 7.59 5.59
CA GLY A 188 -24.78 6.20 5.38
C GLY A 188 -24.56 5.84 3.92
N LYS A 189 -24.70 4.55 3.64
CA LYS A 189 -24.39 3.98 2.34
C LYS A 189 -25.58 4.11 1.38
N HIS A 190 -25.33 4.66 0.20
CA HIS A 190 -26.34 4.79 -0.86
C HIS A 190 -25.89 4.06 -2.12
N TRP A 191 -26.79 3.27 -2.69
CA TRP A 191 -26.53 2.47 -3.88
C TRP A 191 -26.97 3.18 -5.15
N ILE A 192 -26.02 3.40 -6.05
CA ILE A 192 -26.27 3.94 -7.38
C ILE A 192 -26.20 2.79 -8.37
N LYS A 193 -27.26 2.57 -9.13
CA LYS A 193 -27.32 1.53 -10.17
C LYS A 193 -27.79 2.12 -11.49
N ALA A 194 -26.97 1.98 -12.53
CA ALA A 194 -27.38 2.25 -13.91
C ALA A 194 -27.75 0.94 -14.60
N VAL A 195 -28.86 0.92 -15.33
CA VAL A 195 -29.36 -0.24 -16.08
C VAL A 195 -29.65 0.18 -17.52
N ALA A 196 -28.92 -0.40 -18.46
CA ALA A 196 -29.16 -0.26 -19.89
C ALA A 196 -29.96 -1.46 -20.40
N LYS A 197 -30.97 -1.23 -21.24
CA LYS A 197 -31.85 -2.28 -21.78
C LYS A 197 -32.05 -2.11 -23.27
N SER A 198 -32.08 -3.23 -23.98
CA SER A 198 -32.68 -3.36 -25.30
C SER A 198 -33.86 -4.33 -25.27
N ALA A 199 -34.54 -4.53 -26.39
CA ALA A 199 -35.61 -5.51 -26.54
C ALA A 199 -35.21 -6.95 -26.13
N ALA A 200 -33.93 -7.31 -26.27
CA ALA A 200 -33.42 -8.66 -26.02
C ALA A 200 -32.47 -8.76 -24.82
N ASN A 201 -31.76 -7.68 -24.46
CA ASN A 201 -30.64 -7.73 -23.52
C ASN A 201 -30.73 -6.66 -22.42
N THR A 202 -30.01 -6.86 -21.33
CA THR A 202 -29.88 -5.89 -20.24
C THR A 202 -28.47 -5.94 -19.68
N ALA A 203 -27.88 -4.78 -19.43
CA ALA A 203 -26.63 -4.62 -18.69
C ALA A 203 -26.83 -3.69 -17.50
N ALA A 204 -26.03 -3.86 -16.47
CA ALA A 204 -26.06 -3.02 -15.28
C ALA A 204 -24.65 -2.73 -14.77
N ASP A 205 -24.46 -1.53 -14.27
CA ASP A 205 -23.28 -1.12 -13.51
C ASP A 205 -23.74 -0.42 -12.22
N SER A 206 -22.95 -0.51 -11.17
CA SER A 206 -23.31 0.08 -9.89
C SER A 206 -22.11 0.40 -9.01
N LEU A 207 -22.32 1.36 -8.12
CA LEU A 207 -21.36 1.74 -7.10
C LEU A 207 -22.10 2.15 -5.82
N TYR A 208 -21.36 2.22 -4.73
CA TYR A 208 -21.83 2.83 -3.49
C TYR A 208 -21.16 4.19 -3.27
N ILE A 209 -21.94 5.13 -2.77
CA ILE A 209 -21.41 6.33 -2.10
C ILE A 209 -21.66 6.20 -0.61
N TYR A 210 -20.86 6.90 0.19
CA TYR A 210 -21.05 6.99 1.63
C TYR A 210 -21.22 8.45 2.05
N VAL A 211 -22.39 8.79 2.58
CA VAL A 211 -22.71 10.12 3.10
C VAL A 211 -22.35 10.15 4.59
N ARG A 212 -21.27 10.87 4.93
CA ARG A 212 -20.70 10.86 6.27
C ARG A 212 -21.55 11.58 7.30
N LYS A 213 -21.56 11.05 8.51
CA LYS A 213 -22.02 11.78 9.70
C LYS A 213 -20.96 12.78 10.14
N PRO A 214 -21.33 13.82 10.90
CA PRO A 214 -20.35 14.64 11.61
C PRO A 214 -19.43 13.75 12.45
N ALA A 215 -18.13 14.04 12.44
CA ALA A 215 -17.15 13.26 13.19
C ALA A 215 -17.50 13.20 14.68
N VAL A 216 -17.39 12.01 15.27
CA VAL A 216 -17.62 11.81 16.70
C VAL A 216 -16.35 12.19 17.45
N ILE A 217 -16.44 13.22 18.31
CA ILE A 217 -15.34 13.62 19.18
C ILE A 217 -15.44 12.86 20.50
N GLU A 218 -14.49 11.96 20.75
CA GLU A 218 -14.43 11.11 21.93
C GLU A 218 -12.97 10.73 22.22
N ASP A 219 -12.52 10.91 23.46
CA ASP A 219 -11.19 10.47 23.86
C ASP A 219 -11.12 8.93 23.94
N ARG A 220 -9.94 8.38 23.67
CA ARG A 220 -9.70 6.94 23.73
C ARG A 220 -9.95 6.39 25.14
N PRO A 221 -10.38 5.12 25.27
CA PRO A 221 -10.41 4.45 26.56
C PRO A 221 -9.04 4.47 27.26
N VAL A 222 -9.06 4.45 28.59
CA VAL A 222 -7.83 4.46 29.41
C VAL A 222 -6.95 3.25 29.07
N GLY A 223 -5.66 3.47 28.85
CA GLY A 223 -4.69 2.42 28.56
C GLY A 223 -4.49 2.12 27.08
N ILE A 224 -5.35 2.67 26.20
CA ILE A 224 -5.18 2.55 24.74
C ILE A 224 -4.00 3.41 24.28
N VAL A 225 -3.09 2.79 23.54
CA VAL A 225 -1.95 3.43 22.88
C VAL A 225 -2.15 3.43 21.37
N ASP A 226 -1.28 4.13 20.62
CA ASP A 226 -1.33 4.10 19.15
C ASP A 226 -1.04 2.67 18.62
N GLY A 227 -1.62 2.28 17.50
CA GLY A 227 -1.59 0.93 16.96
C GLY A 227 -2.77 0.05 17.36
N ILE A 228 -2.53 -1.26 17.35
CA ILE A 228 -3.51 -2.32 17.62
C ILE A 228 -3.49 -2.67 19.13
N ASN A 229 -4.65 -2.58 19.79
CA ASN A 229 -4.79 -2.90 21.22
C ASN A 229 -5.75 -4.08 21.38
N TYR A 230 -5.25 -5.23 21.82
CA TYR A 230 -6.06 -6.42 22.09
C TYR A 230 -6.72 -6.28 23.47
N VAL A 231 -8.02 -5.98 23.51
CA VAL A 231 -8.76 -5.73 24.76
C VAL A 231 -9.15 -7.04 25.43
N ASP A 232 -9.60 -8.00 24.64
CA ASP A 232 -9.92 -9.36 25.05
C ASP A 232 -9.79 -10.34 23.86
N GLU A 233 -10.34 -11.55 23.98
CA GLU A 233 -10.23 -12.60 22.96
C GLU A 233 -10.99 -12.29 21.65
N ASN A 234 -11.93 -11.34 21.65
CA ASN A 234 -12.77 -11.02 20.48
C ASN A 234 -12.90 -9.52 20.18
N THR A 235 -12.16 -8.66 20.91
CA THR A 235 -12.23 -7.21 20.77
C THR A 235 -10.85 -6.59 20.61
N VAL A 236 -10.73 -5.71 19.62
CA VAL A 236 -9.57 -4.87 19.36
C VAL A 236 -9.97 -3.40 19.35
N VAL A 237 -9.12 -2.54 19.89
CA VAL A 237 -9.17 -1.10 19.67
C VAL A 237 -8.02 -0.70 18.76
N LEU A 238 -8.35 -0.13 17.60
CA LEU A 238 -7.39 0.46 16.68
C LEU A 238 -7.26 1.95 17.00
N SER A 239 -6.03 2.47 17.03
CA SER A 239 -5.76 3.88 17.33
C SER A 239 -4.64 4.42 16.45
N LEU A 240 -4.91 5.43 15.64
CA LEU A 240 -3.93 6.04 14.75
C LEU A 240 -3.64 7.48 15.17
N TYR A 241 -2.35 7.83 15.32
CA TYR A 241 -1.91 9.22 15.42
C TYR A 241 -1.82 9.81 14.01
N ALA A 242 -2.70 10.75 13.69
CA ALA A 242 -2.86 11.30 12.35
C ALA A 242 -3.38 12.76 12.44
N PRO A 243 -2.62 13.69 13.05
CA PRO A 243 -3.04 15.08 13.18
C PRO A 243 -3.34 15.72 11.81
N GLU A 244 -4.25 16.70 11.78
CA GLU A 244 -4.66 17.43 10.55
C GLU A 244 -5.43 16.59 9.52
N LYS A 245 -5.71 15.31 9.79
CA LYS A 245 -6.67 14.52 9.00
C LYS A 245 -8.10 14.88 9.36
N GLU A 246 -9.01 14.78 8.41
CA GLU A 246 -10.41 15.12 8.63
C GLU A 246 -11.20 13.90 9.11
N TYR A 247 -10.93 12.73 8.53
CA TYR A 247 -11.62 11.48 8.87
C TYR A 247 -10.87 10.24 8.43
N ILE A 248 -11.11 9.15 9.15
CA ILE A 248 -10.47 7.86 8.90
C ILE A 248 -11.49 6.75 9.07
N PHE A 249 -11.48 5.79 8.14
CA PHE A 249 -12.17 4.52 8.30
C PHE A 249 -11.14 3.41 8.49
N ALA A 250 -11.41 2.48 9.40
CA ALA A 250 -10.69 1.21 9.46
C ALA A 250 -11.42 0.20 8.56
N ILE A 251 -10.86 -0.11 7.39
CA ILE A 251 -11.47 -1.03 6.44
C ILE A 251 -10.69 -2.34 6.42
N GLY A 252 -11.38 -3.46 6.26
CA GLY A 252 -10.72 -4.77 6.28
C GLY A 252 -11.68 -5.93 6.20
N ASP A 253 -11.19 -7.13 6.48
CA ASP A 253 -11.96 -8.37 6.40
C ASP A 253 -13.21 -8.38 7.30
N PHE A 254 -13.18 -7.63 8.40
CA PHE A 254 -14.31 -7.49 9.33
C PHE A 254 -15.46 -6.60 8.79
N SER A 255 -15.20 -5.81 7.75
CA SER A 255 -16.16 -4.89 7.11
C SER A 255 -16.35 -5.21 5.62
N ASP A 256 -15.86 -6.36 5.17
CA ASP A 256 -15.76 -6.70 3.74
C ASP A 256 -15.13 -5.60 2.88
N TRP A 257 -14.21 -4.83 3.47
CA TRP A 257 -13.55 -3.69 2.83
C TRP A 257 -14.50 -2.54 2.43
N GLU A 258 -15.70 -2.49 3.02
CA GLU A 258 -16.70 -1.47 2.76
C GLU A 258 -16.71 -0.37 3.85
N LEU A 259 -17.26 0.81 3.49
CA LEU A 259 -17.44 1.92 4.44
C LEU A 259 -18.75 1.74 5.20
N GLU A 260 -18.66 1.71 6.53
CA GLU A 260 -19.77 1.49 7.42
C GLU A 260 -19.67 2.44 8.63
N GLU A 261 -20.79 2.69 9.32
CA GLU A 261 -20.75 3.55 10.51
C GLU A 261 -19.90 2.94 11.63
N THR A 262 -19.89 1.61 11.73
CA THR A 262 -19.14 0.88 12.76
C THR A 262 -17.63 0.91 12.55
N ASN A 263 -17.15 1.32 11.38
CA ASN A 263 -15.72 1.37 11.08
C ASN A 263 -15.20 2.79 10.78
N GLU A 264 -16.03 3.81 10.91
CA GLU A 264 -15.60 5.20 10.97
C GLU A 264 -14.94 5.49 12.33
N MET A 265 -13.73 6.03 12.32
CA MET A 265 -12.95 6.28 13.53
C MET A 265 -13.39 7.58 14.21
N LYS A 266 -13.52 7.52 15.53
CA LYS A 266 -13.75 8.67 16.42
C LYS A 266 -12.47 9.48 16.55
N ILE A 267 -12.60 10.78 16.79
CA ILE A 267 -11.47 11.71 16.93
C ILE A 267 -11.29 12.11 18.39
N THR A 268 -10.06 12.08 18.90
CA THR A 268 -9.76 12.58 20.24
C THR A 268 -10.02 14.08 20.35
N SER A 269 -10.26 14.56 21.58
CA SER A 269 -10.57 15.98 21.84
C SER A 269 -9.47 16.95 21.42
N ASP A 270 -8.22 16.51 21.34
CA ASP A 270 -7.07 17.27 20.84
C ASP A 270 -6.94 17.27 19.30
N GLY A 271 -7.78 16.51 18.60
CA GLY A 271 -7.81 16.40 17.14
C GLY A 271 -6.62 15.65 16.54
N LYS A 272 -5.83 14.93 17.34
CA LYS A 272 -4.57 14.31 16.87
C LYS A 272 -4.66 12.82 16.63
N ARG A 273 -5.64 12.15 17.21
CA ARG A 273 -5.78 10.69 17.14
C ARG A 273 -7.17 10.28 16.71
N PHE A 274 -7.19 9.19 15.96
CA PHE A 274 -8.39 8.53 15.47
C PHE A 274 -8.45 7.16 16.12
N TRP A 275 -9.62 6.70 16.54
CA TRP A 275 -9.75 5.36 17.11
C TRP A 275 -11.10 4.71 16.84
N VAL A 276 -11.12 3.39 16.81
CA VAL A 276 -12.34 2.59 16.69
C VAL A 276 -12.21 1.29 17.48
N GLU A 277 -13.30 0.86 18.10
CA GLU A 277 -13.42 -0.46 18.72
C GLU A 277 -14.09 -1.43 17.75
N LEU A 278 -13.45 -2.57 17.52
CA LEU A 278 -13.95 -3.67 16.70
C LEU A 278 -14.20 -4.86 17.62
N SER A 279 -15.47 -5.21 17.82
CA SER A 279 -15.90 -6.29 18.72
C SER A 279 -16.56 -7.43 17.95
N GLY A 280 -16.67 -8.60 18.58
CA GLY A 280 -17.29 -9.77 17.95
C GLY A 280 -16.40 -10.44 16.90
N LEU A 281 -15.09 -10.25 17.00
CA LEU A 281 -14.09 -10.89 16.15
C LEU A 281 -14.01 -12.39 16.49
N GLU A 282 -13.72 -13.21 15.48
CA GLU A 282 -13.50 -14.64 15.66
C GLU A 282 -12.14 -14.87 16.33
N VAL A 283 -12.15 -15.54 17.49
CA VAL A 283 -10.94 -15.79 18.28
C VAL A 283 -9.94 -16.59 17.46
N GLY A 284 -8.70 -16.08 17.35
CA GLY A 284 -7.62 -16.76 16.65
C GLY A 284 -7.66 -16.61 15.13
N LYS A 285 -8.65 -15.91 14.56
CA LYS A 285 -8.68 -15.60 13.12
C LYS A 285 -7.82 -14.37 12.81
N PRO A 286 -6.89 -14.44 11.84
CA PRO A 286 -6.23 -13.26 11.32
C PRO A 286 -7.19 -12.41 10.46
N TYR A 287 -7.10 -11.09 10.61
CA TYR A 287 -7.85 -10.11 9.84
C TYR A 287 -6.88 -9.14 9.16
N ILE A 288 -7.01 -9.00 7.84
CA ILE A 288 -6.30 -7.99 7.06
C ILE A 288 -7.11 -6.69 7.08
N PHE A 289 -6.41 -5.57 7.28
CA PHE A 289 -7.03 -4.24 7.31
C PHE A 289 -6.08 -3.12 6.85
N GLN A 290 -6.67 -1.97 6.55
CA GLN A 290 -6.02 -0.69 6.28
C GLN A 290 -6.82 0.46 6.90
N TYR A 291 -6.18 1.61 7.03
CA TYR A 291 -6.85 2.88 7.24
C TYR A 291 -7.11 3.56 5.90
N LEU A 292 -8.37 3.92 5.64
CA LEU A 292 -8.75 4.83 4.56
C LEU A 292 -8.89 6.24 5.13
N ILE A 293 -7.91 7.09 4.83
CA ILE A 293 -7.76 8.43 5.36
C ILE A 293 -8.24 9.44 4.32
N ASP A 294 -9.13 10.34 4.73
CA ASP A 294 -9.70 11.40 3.90
C ASP A 294 -10.27 10.88 2.54
N GLY A 295 -10.75 9.63 2.56
CA GLY A 295 -11.40 8.97 1.42
C GLY A 295 -10.47 8.56 0.28
N THR A 296 -9.16 8.82 0.38
CA THR A 296 -8.22 8.65 -0.74
C THR A 296 -6.94 7.92 -0.36
N ILE A 297 -6.40 8.15 0.83
CA ILE A 297 -5.13 7.57 1.26
C ILE A 297 -5.38 6.22 1.93
N ARG A 298 -4.71 5.16 1.45
CA ARG A 298 -4.74 3.82 2.06
C ARG A 298 -3.38 3.48 2.65
N VAL A 299 -3.35 3.17 3.93
CA VAL A 299 -2.12 2.73 4.62
C VAL A 299 -2.42 1.62 5.61
N GLY A 300 -1.47 0.71 5.80
CA GLY A 300 -1.47 -0.20 6.93
C GLY A 300 -1.15 0.52 8.26
N ASP A 301 -1.31 -0.19 9.37
CA ASP A 301 -0.91 0.30 10.68
C ASP A 301 0.62 0.16 10.88
N ILE A 302 1.31 1.28 11.11
CA ILE A 302 2.76 1.31 11.32
C ILE A 302 3.22 0.45 12.52
N TYR A 303 2.33 0.20 13.49
CA TYR A 303 2.60 -0.61 14.68
C TYR A 303 2.20 -2.08 14.52
N ALA A 304 1.73 -2.51 13.35
CA ALA A 304 1.43 -3.90 13.09
C ALA A 304 2.72 -4.75 13.07
N ASP A 305 2.62 -5.96 13.62
CA ASP A 305 3.72 -6.92 13.64
C ASP A 305 3.72 -7.87 12.44
N GLN A 306 2.76 -7.69 11.53
CA GLN A 306 2.67 -8.40 10.26
C GLN A 306 1.98 -7.53 9.20
N VAL A 307 2.57 -7.50 8.01
CA VAL A 307 1.98 -6.87 6.82
C VAL A 307 1.49 -7.93 5.83
N SER A 308 0.52 -7.56 5.00
CA SER A 308 0.11 -8.29 3.81
C SER A 308 0.50 -7.46 2.59
N ASP A 309 1.49 -7.95 1.84
CA ASP A 309 2.10 -7.28 0.70
C ASP A 309 1.55 -7.87 -0.61
N PRO A 310 0.82 -7.06 -1.42
CA PRO A 310 0.22 -7.54 -2.67
C PRO A 310 1.24 -7.96 -3.73
N TRP A 311 2.47 -7.45 -3.65
CA TRP A 311 3.49 -7.60 -4.66
C TRP A 311 4.43 -8.75 -4.35
N ASN A 312 4.82 -8.89 -3.09
CA ASN A 312 5.94 -9.75 -2.70
C ASN A 312 5.53 -11.05 -1.99
N ASP A 313 4.38 -11.10 -1.32
CA ASP A 313 4.00 -12.28 -0.52
C ASP A 313 3.81 -13.54 -1.36
N GLN A 314 3.40 -13.39 -2.64
CA GLN A 314 3.23 -14.50 -3.58
C GLN A 314 4.52 -15.30 -3.85
N TYR A 315 5.69 -14.74 -3.55
CA TYR A 315 7.00 -15.40 -3.72
C TYR A 315 7.48 -16.09 -2.45
N ILE A 316 6.76 -15.98 -1.33
CA ILE A 316 7.09 -16.63 -0.06
C ILE A 316 6.48 -18.03 -0.06
N THR A 317 7.34 -19.03 0.07
CA THR A 317 6.89 -20.44 0.04
C THR A 317 6.30 -20.87 1.37
N ASN A 318 5.38 -21.84 1.35
CA ASN A 318 4.84 -22.46 2.56
C ASN A 318 5.92 -23.18 3.41
N ALA A 319 7.10 -23.47 2.86
CA ALA A 319 8.22 -24.00 3.63
C ALA A 319 8.90 -22.93 4.50
N THR A 320 8.90 -21.68 4.03
CA THR A 320 9.43 -20.51 4.73
C THR A 320 8.42 -19.98 5.76
N TYR A 321 7.19 -19.74 5.29
CA TYR A 321 6.10 -19.19 6.10
C TYR A 321 4.85 -20.06 5.91
N PRO A 322 4.59 -21.02 6.81
CA PRO A 322 3.42 -21.88 6.70
C PRO A 322 2.11 -21.10 6.88
N ASN A 323 1.16 -21.32 5.98
CA ASN A 323 -0.18 -20.68 6.02
C ASN A 323 -0.14 -19.15 6.09
N LEU A 324 0.77 -18.51 5.35
CA LEU A 324 0.73 -17.07 5.16
C LEU A 324 -0.64 -16.68 4.58
N ILE A 325 -1.30 -15.70 5.20
CA ILE A 325 -2.62 -15.25 4.76
C ILE A 325 -2.52 -14.57 3.38
N ASP A 326 -3.44 -14.93 2.47
CA ASP A 326 -3.48 -14.37 1.13
C ASP A 326 -3.92 -12.90 1.16
N TYR A 327 -3.26 -12.07 0.35
CA TYR A 327 -3.67 -10.68 0.15
C TYR A 327 -5.09 -10.61 -0.46
N PRO A 328 -5.95 -9.66 -0.04
CA PRO A 328 -7.34 -9.54 -0.49
C PRO A 328 -7.43 -8.89 -1.88
N THR A 329 -6.87 -9.55 -2.90
CA THR A 329 -6.83 -9.06 -4.28
C THR A 329 -8.22 -8.66 -4.78
N GLY A 330 -8.30 -7.47 -5.37
CA GLY A 330 -9.54 -6.92 -5.92
C GLY A 330 -10.42 -6.18 -4.91
N LYS A 331 -10.11 -6.24 -3.61
CA LYS A 331 -10.82 -5.47 -2.57
C LYS A 331 -10.09 -4.20 -2.16
N THR A 332 -8.76 -4.19 -2.26
CA THR A 332 -7.92 -3.04 -1.90
C THR A 332 -6.65 -2.98 -2.73
N SER A 333 -5.85 -1.94 -2.52
CA SER A 333 -4.53 -1.70 -3.11
C SER A 333 -3.51 -1.30 -2.02
N GLY A 334 -2.21 -1.45 -2.34
CA GLY A 334 -1.11 -1.14 -1.44
C GLY A 334 -0.94 -2.14 -0.30
N ILE A 335 0.09 -1.94 0.53
CA ILE A 335 0.37 -2.81 1.68
C ILE A 335 -0.74 -2.66 2.72
N ALA A 336 -1.27 -3.80 3.18
CA ALA A 336 -2.21 -3.88 4.29
C ALA A 336 -1.53 -4.49 5.53
N THR A 337 -2.21 -4.47 6.67
CA THR A 337 -1.67 -5.01 7.92
C THR A 337 -2.60 -6.05 8.53
N VAL A 338 -2.04 -6.91 9.39
CA VAL A 338 -2.77 -8.02 9.99
C VAL A 338 -2.89 -7.81 11.49
N PHE A 339 -4.06 -8.11 12.06
CA PHE A 339 -4.20 -8.37 13.50
C PHE A 339 -4.86 -9.73 13.72
N GLN A 340 -4.66 -10.30 14.90
CA GLN A 340 -5.28 -11.57 15.29
C GLN A 340 -5.58 -11.56 16.79
N THR A 341 -6.82 -11.77 17.21
CA THR A 341 -7.15 -11.87 18.64
C THR A 341 -6.85 -13.30 19.16
N GLY A 342 -6.76 -13.47 20.48
CA GLY A 342 -6.53 -14.79 21.09
C GLY A 342 -5.13 -15.39 20.81
N GLN A 343 -4.16 -14.56 20.43
CA GLN A 343 -2.77 -14.98 20.25
C GLN A 343 -2.21 -15.58 21.54
N GLN A 344 -1.42 -16.66 21.40
CA GLN A 344 -0.69 -17.23 22.52
C GLN A 344 0.71 -16.61 22.58
N PRO A 345 1.16 -16.14 23.75
CA PRO A 345 2.53 -15.67 23.90
C PRO A 345 3.54 -16.77 23.55
N TYR A 346 4.68 -16.38 22.96
CA TYR A 346 5.76 -17.32 22.69
C TYR A 346 6.32 -17.89 24.01
N PRO A 347 6.45 -19.23 24.17
CA PRO A 347 6.87 -19.86 25.40
C PRO A 347 8.41 -19.85 25.54
N TRP A 348 8.97 -18.68 25.86
CA TRP A 348 10.41 -18.49 26.11
C TRP A 348 10.98 -19.54 27.08
N GLN A 349 12.05 -20.22 26.69
CA GLN A 349 12.75 -21.17 27.55
C GLN A 349 13.81 -20.47 28.42
N VAL A 350 14.42 -19.39 27.91
CA VAL A 350 15.27 -18.50 28.68
C VAL A 350 14.46 -17.28 29.12
N GLU A 351 14.01 -17.31 30.38
CA GLU A 351 13.23 -16.21 30.95
C GLU A 351 14.08 -14.97 31.21
N THR A 352 15.27 -15.17 31.80
CA THR A 352 16.25 -14.12 32.10
C THR A 352 17.59 -14.48 31.48
N PHE A 353 18.14 -13.57 30.69
CA PHE A 353 19.45 -13.69 30.07
C PHE A 353 20.41 -12.67 30.67
N ALA A 354 21.62 -13.11 31.03
CA ALA A 354 22.69 -12.22 31.46
C ALA A 354 23.56 -11.91 30.25
N THR A 355 23.49 -10.68 29.75
CA THR A 355 24.28 -10.25 28.60
C THR A 355 25.78 -10.33 28.91
N PRO A 356 26.62 -10.68 27.91
CA PRO A 356 28.06 -10.63 28.08
C PRO A 356 28.55 -9.21 28.41
N ASP A 357 29.69 -9.14 29.07
CA ASP A 357 30.40 -7.89 29.33
C ASP A 357 30.65 -7.13 28.00
N PRO A 358 30.13 -5.90 27.83
CA PRO A 358 30.25 -5.15 26.58
C PRO A 358 31.70 -4.96 26.09
N GLU A 359 32.66 -4.89 27.01
CA GLU A 359 34.10 -4.75 26.67
C GLU A 359 34.72 -6.06 26.14
N LYS A 360 34.00 -7.18 26.22
CA LYS A 360 34.44 -8.52 25.82
C LYS A 360 33.58 -9.12 24.72
N LEU A 361 32.77 -8.30 24.04
CA LEU A 361 31.97 -8.78 22.92
C LEU A 361 32.86 -9.22 21.75
N ILE A 362 32.57 -10.41 21.25
CA ILE A 362 33.06 -10.95 20.00
C ILE A 362 31.82 -11.10 19.14
N VAL A 363 31.55 -10.04 18.36
CA VAL A 363 30.32 -9.90 17.58
C VAL A 363 30.51 -10.55 16.21
N TYR A 364 29.52 -11.33 15.80
CA TYR A 364 29.39 -11.83 14.44
C TYR A 364 28.23 -11.13 13.73
N GLU A 365 28.54 -10.27 12.77
CA GLU A 365 27.55 -9.64 11.91
C GLU A 365 26.99 -10.68 10.93
N LEU A 366 25.66 -10.83 10.91
CA LEU A 366 24.97 -11.89 10.17
C LEU A 366 23.79 -11.35 9.38
N LEU A 367 23.83 -11.56 8.07
CA LEU A 367 22.70 -11.38 7.18
C LEU A 367 21.97 -12.72 6.97
N VAL A 368 20.72 -12.82 7.44
CA VAL A 368 19.90 -14.04 7.34
C VAL A 368 19.80 -14.55 5.90
N ARG A 369 19.63 -13.62 4.94
CA ARG A 369 19.54 -13.91 3.51
C ARG A 369 20.74 -14.66 2.95
N ASP A 370 21.95 -14.31 3.36
CA ASP A 370 23.20 -14.78 2.74
C ASP A 370 23.86 -15.91 3.54
N PHE A 371 23.50 -16.09 4.80
CA PHE A 371 24.18 -17.03 5.70
C PHE A 371 23.90 -18.51 5.37
N THR A 372 22.67 -18.83 4.93
CA THR A 372 22.30 -20.20 4.54
C THR A 372 21.54 -20.20 3.23
N THR A 373 21.60 -21.29 2.46
CA THR A 373 20.85 -21.42 1.20
C THR A 373 19.33 -21.33 1.41
N ALA A 374 18.83 -21.73 2.58
CA ALA A 374 17.41 -21.67 2.91
C ALA A 374 16.93 -20.25 3.27
N ARG A 375 17.83 -19.35 3.70
CA ARG A 375 17.53 -17.93 3.98
C ARG A 375 16.45 -17.70 5.04
N THR A 376 16.39 -18.54 6.07
CA THR A 376 15.35 -18.43 7.11
C THR A 376 15.95 -18.29 8.50
N PHE A 377 15.19 -17.73 9.45
CA PHE A 377 15.59 -17.74 10.86
C PHE A 377 15.83 -19.15 11.39
N LYS A 378 14.98 -20.10 10.98
CA LYS A 378 15.12 -21.51 11.36
C LYS A 378 16.45 -22.11 10.91
N SER A 379 16.87 -21.84 9.67
CA SER A 379 18.14 -22.37 9.17
C SER A 379 19.36 -21.71 9.81
N VAL A 380 19.27 -20.45 10.23
CA VAL A 380 20.29 -19.82 11.10
C VAL A 380 20.30 -20.53 12.46
N MET A 381 19.13 -20.73 13.08
CA MET A 381 18.97 -21.40 14.37
C MET A 381 19.59 -22.81 14.37
N ASP A 382 19.40 -23.59 13.31
CA ASP A 382 19.96 -24.94 13.15
C ASP A 382 21.50 -24.95 13.11
N THR A 383 22.15 -23.79 12.94
CA THR A 383 23.61 -23.65 12.84
C THR A 383 24.24 -22.96 14.05
N ILE A 384 23.46 -22.61 15.09
CA ILE A 384 23.97 -21.85 16.24
C ILE A 384 25.09 -22.60 16.98
N ASP A 385 25.08 -23.93 16.97
CA ASP A 385 26.20 -24.70 17.53
C ASP A 385 27.53 -24.35 16.82
N TYR A 386 27.54 -24.17 15.50
CA TYR A 386 28.75 -23.76 14.78
C TYR A 386 29.24 -22.38 15.27
N LEU A 387 28.33 -21.42 15.43
CA LEU A 387 28.67 -20.08 15.91
C LEU A 387 29.18 -20.11 17.35
N ALA A 388 28.55 -20.90 18.23
CA ALA A 388 29.03 -21.10 19.58
C ALA A 388 30.44 -21.73 19.61
N HIS A 389 30.72 -22.72 18.76
CA HIS A 389 32.05 -23.33 18.65
C HIS A 389 33.10 -22.38 18.08
N LEU A 390 32.72 -21.44 17.21
CA LEU A 390 33.60 -20.36 16.73
C LEU A 390 34.07 -19.45 17.87
N GLY A 391 33.32 -19.40 18.98
CA GLY A 391 33.67 -18.67 20.20
C GLY A 391 33.11 -17.25 20.25
N ILE A 392 32.10 -16.94 19.42
CA ILE A 392 31.38 -15.66 19.50
C ILE A 392 30.50 -15.65 20.75
N ASN A 393 30.23 -14.46 21.28
CA ASN A 393 29.27 -14.27 22.38
C ASN A 393 28.18 -13.25 22.05
N ALA A 394 28.18 -12.69 20.83
CA ALA A 394 27.08 -11.93 20.31
C ALA A 394 26.93 -12.12 18.80
N ILE A 395 25.69 -12.15 18.33
CA ILE A 395 25.33 -12.03 16.92
C ILE A 395 24.73 -10.65 16.73
N GLU A 396 25.20 -9.92 15.72
CA GLU A 396 24.51 -8.73 15.20
C GLU A 396 23.72 -9.15 13.97
N LEU A 397 22.40 -9.23 14.10
CA LEU A 397 21.53 -9.44 12.96
C LEU A 397 21.46 -8.14 12.17
N MET A 398 21.89 -8.18 10.90
CA MET A 398 21.54 -7.13 9.92
C MET A 398 20.00 -6.96 9.86
N PRO A 399 19.46 -5.85 9.33
CA PRO A 399 18.05 -5.51 9.54
C PRO A 399 17.08 -6.65 9.19
N VAL A 400 16.23 -6.98 10.16
CA VAL A 400 15.23 -8.08 10.08
C VAL A 400 13.79 -7.57 10.18
N SER A 401 13.58 -6.27 10.39
CA SER A 401 12.27 -5.65 10.23
C SER A 401 11.86 -5.64 8.76
N GLU A 402 10.56 -5.62 8.49
CA GLU A 402 9.99 -5.59 7.15
C GLU A 402 10.58 -4.43 6.32
N PHE A 403 10.92 -4.74 5.08
CA PHE A 403 11.49 -3.81 4.11
C PHE A 403 10.83 -3.98 2.73
N GLU A 404 11.07 -3.05 1.82
CA GLU A 404 10.50 -3.17 0.48
C GLU A 404 11.14 -4.30 -0.34
N GLY A 405 10.31 -5.27 -0.76
CA GLY A 405 10.73 -6.42 -1.54
C GLY A 405 11.26 -7.58 -0.68
N ASN A 406 11.53 -8.73 -1.32
CA ASN A 406 12.00 -9.94 -0.63
C ASN A 406 13.52 -10.16 -0.70
N ASN A 407 14.27 -9.25 -1.32
CA ASN A 407 15.70 -9.44 -1.58
C ASN A 407 16.48 -8.13 -1.40
N SER A 408 16.79 -7.84 -0.14
CA SER A 408 17.56 -6.67 0.26
C SER A 408 18.57 -7.02 1.35
N TRP A 409 19.45 -6.07 1.69
CA TRP A 409 20.18 -6.07 2.96
C TRP A 409 19.34 -5.48 4.11
N GLY A 410 18.14 -4.96 3.82
CA GLY A 410 17.17 -4.49 4.80
C GLY A 410 17.25 -2.99 5.15
N TYR A 411 18.18 -2.24 4.54
CA TYR A 411 18.30 -0.77 4.67
C TYR A 411 17.27 0.01 3.83
N ASN A 412 16.10 -0.57 3.61
CA ASN A 412 14.96 0.06 2.95
C ASN A 412 13.65 -0.21 3.73
N PRO A 413 13.60 0.13 5.02
CA PRO A 413 12.52 -0.25 5.93
C PRO A 413 11.21 0.45 5.60
N ASN A 414 10.09 -0.25 5.83
CA ASN A 414 8.74 0.33 5.71
C ASN A 414 7.84 0.05 6.93
N TYR A 415 7.98 -1.09 7.62
CA TYR A 415 7.25 -1.40 8.87
C TYR A 415 8.22 -1.89 9.96
N TYR A 416 8.36 -1.09 11.00
CA TYR A 416 9.40 -1.25 12.03
C TYR A 416 9.06 -2.27 13.12
N PHE A 417 7.79 -2.67 13.22
CA PHE A 417 7.29 -3.63 14.20
C PHE A 417 7.07 -5.02 13.59
N ALA A 418 7.05 -5.11 12.26
CA ALA A 418 6.91 -6.37 11.55
C ALA A 418 8.27 -7.00 11.30
N VAL A 419 8.37 -8.32 11.53
CA VAL A 419 9.50 -9.12 11.08
C VAL A 419 9.31 -9.40 9.59
N ASP A 420 10.40 -9.32 8.82
CA ASP A 420 10.37 -9.62 7.40
C ASP A 420 9.94 -11.08 7.17
N LYS A 421 8.82 -11.23 6.45
CA LYS A 421 8.16 -12.53 6.26
C LYS A 421 8.95 -13.46 5.35
N TYR A 422 9.87 -12.95 4.54
CA TYR A 422 10.74 -13.75 3.68
C TYR A 422 11.73 -14.59 4.49
N TYR A 423 12.02 -14.20 5.75
CA TYR A 423 12.85 -14.98 6.67
C TYR A 423 12.05 -15.97 7.53
N GLY A 424 10.73 -15.83 7.60
CA GLY A 424 9.81 -16.73 8.31
C GLY A 424 8.85 -16.00 9.27
N PRO A 425 8.00 -16.74 10.00
CA PRO A 425 7.06 -16.15 10.96
C PRO A 425 7.79 -15.55 12.18
N LYS A 426 7.17 -14.57 12.84
CA LYS A 426 7.74 -13.87 14.02
C LYS A 426 8.27 -14.78 15.12
N ASP A 427 7.59 -15.89 15.38
CA ASP A 427 8.01 -16.86 16.41
C ASP A 427 9.28 -17.64 16.01
N ALA A 428 9.62 -17.71 14.73
CA ALA A 428 10.90 -18.30 14.29
C ALA A 428 12.09 -17.42 14.69
N LEU A 429 11.94 -16.09 14.66
CA LEU A 429 12.97 -15.17 15.17
C LEU A 429 13.08 -15.28 16.70
N LYS A 430 11.96 -15.35 17.42
CA LYS A 430 11.98 -15.57 18.89
C LYS A 430 12.68 -16.88 19.24
N ALA A 431 12.40 -17.96 18.51
CA ALA A 431 13.08 -19.24 18.70
C ALA A 431 14.59 -19.17 18.45
N LEU A 432 15.02 -18.45 17.41
CA LEU A 432 16.44 -18.18 17.15
C LEU A 432 17.10 -17.45 18.33
N ILE A 433 16.47 -16.39 18.83
CA ILE A 433 16.98 -15.60 19.96
C ILE A 433 17.06 -16.46 21.23
N ASP A 434 16.02 -17.24 21.52
CA ASP A 434 15.98 -18.15 22.68
C ASP A 434 17.11 -19.21 22.61
N GLU A 435 17.41 -19.75 21.42
CA GLU A 435 18.52 -20.69 21.21
C GLU A 435 19.91 -20.05 21.33
N CYS A 436 20.05 -18.78 20.94
CA CYS A 436 21.26 -17.99 21.19
C CYS A 436 21.46 -17.79 22.71
N HIS A 437 20.41 -17.38 23.41
CA HIS A 437 20.43 -17.14 24.86
C HIS A 437 20.80 -18.41 25.64
N LYS A 438 20.30 -19.59 25.24
CA LYS A 438 20.69 -20.89 25.84
C LYS A 438 22.19 -21.16 25.79
N ARG A 439 22.90 -20.54 24.85
CA ARG A 439 24.35 -20.71 24.64
C ARG A 439 25.17 -19.54 25.13
N GLY A 440 24.56 -18.57 25.84
CA GLY A 440 25.30 -17.40 26.33
C GLY A 440 25.59 -16.36 25.23
N ILE A 441 24.87 -16.41 24.10
CA ILE A 441 25.09 -15.53 22.95
C ILE A 441 24.02 -14.43 22.97
N ALA A 442 24.44 -13.17 23.08
CA ALA A 442 23.55 -12.03 22.92
C ALA A 442 23.13 -11.84 21.46
N VAL A 443 21.95 -11.28 21.23
CA VAL A 443 21.46 -10.90 19.91
C VAL A 443 21.26 -9.40 19.85
N LEU A 444 22.08 -8.75 19.03
CA LEU A 444 21.96 -7.34 18.68
C LEU A 444 21.20 -7.21 17.36
N MET A 445 20.41 -6.15 17.22
CA MET A 445 19.69 -5.86 15.98
C MET A 445 20.23 -4.59 15.33
N ASP A 446 20.54 -4.67 14.04
CA ASP A 446 20.79 -3.50 13.22
C ASP A 446 19.46 -2.77 12.92
N MET A 447 19.38 -1.52 13.38
CA MET A 447 18.15 -0.73 13.44
C MET A 447 18.27 0.53 12.59
N VAL A 448 17.45 0.62 11.54
CA VAL A 448 17.53 1.66 10.50
C VAL A 448 16.54 2.78 10.78
N LEU A 449 16.85 3.63 11.76
CA LEU A 449 15.97 4.73 12.16
C LEU A 449 16.36 6.09 11.57
N ASN A 450 17.32 6.15 10.63
CA ASN A 450 17.71 7.41 10.00
C ASN A 450 16.77 7.80 8.84
N HIS A 451 16.09 6.82 8.23
CA HIS A 451 15.14 7.05 7.15
C HIS A 451 14.07 5.95 7.05
N ALA A 452 13.04 6.20 6.24
CA ALA A 452 12.02 5.22 5.83
C ALA A 452 11.80 5.22 4.31
N TYR A 453 11.41 4.09 3.73
CA TYR A 453 11.15 3.95 2.29
C TYR A 453 9.68 4.16 1.91
N GLY A 454 9.41 4.26 0.61
CA GLY A 454 8.23 4.88 0.02
C GLY A 454 6.87 4.29 0.43
N THR A 455 6.83 3.04 0.87
CA THR A 455 5.63 2.34 1.35
C THR A 455 5.43 2.45 2.86
N CYS A 456 6.26 3.22 3.57
CA CYS A 456 6.08 3.49 4.99
C CYS A 456 4.81 4.34 5.25
N PRO A 457 3.85 3.85 6.06
CA PRO A 457 2.62 4.59 6.38
C PRO A 457 2.85 6.03 6.87
N LEU A 458 3.90 6.26 7.67
CA LEU A 458 4.20 7.58 8.23
C LEU A 458 4.51 8.62 7.13
N ALA A 459 5.13 8.20 6.03
CA ALA A 459 5.44 9.05 4.89
C ALA A 459 4.21 9.19 3.98
N MET A 460 3.57 8.06 3.65
CA MET A 460 2.40 8.01 2.77
C MET A 460 1.22 8.85 3.28
N MET A 461 1.00 8.91 4.60
CA MET A 461 -0.06 9.72 5.19
C MET A 461 0.10 11.22 4.90
N TYR A 462 1.32 11.71 4.70
CA TYR A 462 1.61 13.13 4.48
C TYR A 462 2.61 13.28 3.35
N TRP A 463 2.25 12.79 2.17
CA TRP A 463 3.06 12.87 0.98
C TRP A 463 2.70 14.10 0.14
N ASP A 464 3.70 14.90 -0.21
CA ASP A 464 3.60 15.95 -1.22
C ASP A 464 3.93 15.31 -2.58
N GLY A 465 2.88 14.84 -3.26
CA GLY A 465 2.99 14.16 -4.56
C GLY A 465 3.55 15.05 -5.67
N GLU A 466 3.35 16.37 -5.59
CA GLU A 466 3.84 17.33 -6.59
C GLU A 466 5.38 17.43 -6.55
N ASN A 467 5.97 17.40 -5.35
CA ASN A 467 7.42 17.51 -5.17
C ASN A 467 8.10 16.17 -4.83
N ASN A 468 7.34 15.07 -4.79
CA ASN A 468 7.78 13.72 -4.48
C ASN A 468 8.61 13.64 -3.17
N ARG A 469 8.05 14.16 -2.07
CA ARG A 469 8.71 14.23 -0.75
C ARG A 469 7.69 14.26 0.39
N PRO A 470 8.09 14.10 1.65
CA PRO A 470 7.23 14.39 2.79
C PRO A 470 6.70 15.83 2.76
N ALA A 471 5.41 16.00 3.01
CA ALA A 471 4.77 17.30 3.08
C ALA A 471 5.24 18.12 4.30
N ALA A 472 5.09 19.43 4.23
CA ALA A 472 5.52 20.35 5.29
C ALA A 472 4.85 20.11 6.66
N ASN A 473 3.67 19.49 6.67
CA ASN A 473 2.95 19.12 7.88
C ASN A 473 3.19 17.66 8.31
N ASN A 474 4.13 16.93 7.70
CA ASN A 474 4.47 15.59 8.15
C ASN A 474 5.02 15.64 9.60
N PRO A 475 4.42 14.92 10.57
CA PRO A 475 4.86 14.98 11.96
C PRO A 475 6.23 14.35 12.22
N TRP A 476 6.67 13.42 11.38
CA TRP A 476 7.83 12.56 11.64
C TRP A 476 9.05 12.87 10.78
N PHE A 477 8.85 13.32 9.54
CA PHE A 477 9.93 13.46 8.57
C PHE A 477 10.28 14.92 8.27
N ASN A 478 11.54 15.15 7.93
CA ASN A 478 11.98 16.40 7.34
C ASN A 478 11.47 16.49 5.88
N VAL A 479 11.02 17.68 5.46
CA VAL A 479 10.61 17.94 4.06
C VAL A 479 11.77 17.70 3.09
N THR A 480 12.95 18.12 3.50
CA THR A 480 14.21 17.92 2.78
C THR A 480 15.22 17.39 3.77
N SER A 481 15.95 16.33 3.42
CA SER A 481 16.99 15.81 4.30
C SER A 481 18.04 16.90 4.60
N PRO A 482 18.44 17.06 5.86
CA PRO A 482 19.55 17.93 6.24
C PRO A 482 20.90 17.39 5.74
N ASN A 483 20.98 16.12 5.34
CA ASN A 483 22.19 15.49 4.80
C ASN A 483 22.15 15.48 3.26
N PRO A 484 22.87 16.38 2.55
CA PRO A 484 22.69 16.52 1.11
C PRO A 484 23.39 15.43 0.29
N THR A 485 24.47 14.83 0.79
CA THR A 485 25.22 13.79 0.05
C THR A 485 24.78 12.38 0.42
N TYR A 486 24.52 12.11 1.70
CA TYR A 486 24.13 10.80 2.21
C TYR A 486 22.69 10.86 2.74
N SER A 487 21.75 10.71 1.82
CA SER A 487 20.32 10.68 2.11
C SER A 487 19.67 9.55 1.32
N TRP A 488 18.82 8.79 2.01
CA TRP A 488 18.05 7.68 1.46
C TRP A 488 16.62 7.83 1.93
N GLY A 489 15.63 7.54 1.08
CA GLY A 489 14.21 7.60 1.45
C GLY A 489 13.78 8.93 2.09
N SER A 490 12.81 8.83 2.99
CA SER A 490 12.31 9.95 3.82
C SER A 490 13.11 10.05 5.10
N ASP A 491 13.71 11.20 5.35
CA ASP A 491 14.62 11.47 6.47
C ASP A 491 13.86 11.81 7.76
N PHE A 492 14.09 11.05 8.84
CA PHE A 492 13.39 11.27 10.10
C PHE A 492 13.82 12.57 10.78
N ASN A 493 12.84 13.39 11.17
CA ASN A 493 13.05 14.52 12.05
C ASN A 493 13.14 14.04 13.50
N HIS A 494 14.34 13.66 13.94
CA HIS A 494 14.60 13.16 15.30
C HIS A 494 14.46 14.21 16.41
N GLU A 495 14.30 15.49 16.08
CA GLU A 495 13.98 16.53 17.07
C GLU A 495 12.48 16.61 17.35
N SER A 496 11.63 16.15 16.43
CA SER A 496 10.18 16.12 16.61
C SER A 496 9.75 15.19 17.75
N GLN A 497 8.66 15.53 18.43
CA GLN A 497 8.14 14.66 19.49
C GLN A 497 7.54 13.37 18.91
N ALA A 498 6.88 13.45 17.76
CA ALA A 498 6.26 12.29 17.13
C ALA A 498 7.31 11.23 16.72
N THR A 499 8.47 11.64 16.22
CA THR A 499 9.58 10.72 15.92
C THR A 499 10.20 10.14 17.19
N LYS A 500 10.38 10.93 18.25
CA LYS A 500 10.88 10.42 19.54
C LYS A 500 9.96 9.35 20.12
N ASP A 501 8.66 9.65 20.18
CA ASP A 501 7.64 8.71 20.67
C ASP A 501 7.60 7.43 19.83
N PHE A 502 7.79 7.56 18.51
CA PHE A 502 7.86 6.41 17.60
C PHE A 502 9.11 5.56 17.84
N VAL A 503 10.29 6.18 17.87
CA VAL A 503 11.58 5.51 18.12
C VAL A 503 11.59 4.79 19.47
N ASP A 504 11.12 5.44 20.52
CA ASP A 504 11.01 4.84 21.86
C ASP A 504 10.17 3.56 21.82
N ARG A 505 9.08 3.57 21.06
CA ARG A 505 8.22 2.39 20.91
C ARG A 505 8.84 1.30 20.07
N VAL A 506 9.56 1.63 19.01
CA VAL A 506 10.30 0.64 18.19
C VAL A 506 11.32 -0.06 19.07
N ASN A 507 12.18 0.70 19.76
CA ASN A 507 13.22 0.14 20.63
C ASN A 507 12.61 -0.73 21.75
N LYS A 508 11.58 -0.21 22.43
CA LYS A 508 10.87 -0.95 23.48
C LYS A 508 10.27 -2.25 22.95
N TYR A 509 9.64 -2.23 21.78
CA TYR A 509 9.01 -3.42 21.21
C TYR A 509 10.02 -4.54 20.95
N TRP A 510 11.16 -4.25 20.30
CA TRP A 510 12.17 -5.27 20.04
C TRP A 510 12.84 -5.81 21.32
N MET A 511 13.01 -4.97 22.35
CA MET A 511 13.53 -5.40 23.64
C MET A 511 12.53 -6.23 24.46
N GLU A 512 11.24 -5.88 24.47
CA GLU A 512 10.23 -6.56 25.29
C GLU A 512 9.62 -7.79 24.59
N GLU A 513 9.26 -7.68 23.31
CA GLU A 513 8.56 -8.73 22.56
C GLU A 513 9.52 -9.80 22.03
N TYR A 514 10.71 -9.40 21.57
CA TYR A 514 11.72 -10.29 20.98
C TYR A 514 12.93 -10.54 21.88
N LYS A 515 13.05 -9.83 23.02
CA LYS A 515 14.22 -9.94 23.91
C LYS A 515 15.55 -9.64 23.20
N ILE A 516 15.56 -8.69 22.28
CA ILE A 516 16.80 -8.16 21.70
C ILE A 516 17.65 -7.53 22.81
N ASP A 517 18.96 -7.83 22.80
CA ASP A 517 19.90 -7.48 23.87
C ASP A 517 20.57 -6.11 23.67
N GLY A 518 20.39 -5.52 22.49
CA GLY A 518 20.91 -4.20 22.15
C GLY A 518 20.76 -3.90 20.66
N PHE A 519 21.12 -2.67 20.27
CA PHE A 519 20.97 -2.20 18.90
C PHE A 519 22.29 -1.70 18.34
N ARG A 520 22.49 -1.94 17.04
CA ARG A 520 23.40 -1.17 16.21
C ARG A 520 22.54 -0.19 15.42
N PHE A 521 22.56 1.09 15.77
CA PHE A 521 21.79 2.09 15.02
C PHE A 521 22.52 2.45 13.72
N ASP A 522 21.89 2.17 12.58
CA ASP A 522 22.46 2.48 11.28
C ASP A 522 22.54 3.99 11.05
N PHE A 523 23.66 4.40 10.46
CA PHE A 523 23.93 5.77 10.04
C PHE A 523 23.47 6.84 11.06
N THR A 524 23.96 6.73 12.30
CA THR A 524 23.66 7.71 13.37
C THR A 524 23.99 9.16 13.01
N LYS A 525 24.82 9.39 11.98
CA LYS A 525 25.05 10.72 11.42
C LYS A 525 23.79 11.37 10.88
N GLY A 526 22.86 10.58 10.33
CA GLY A 526 21.56 10.99 9.84
C GLY A 526 20.60 11.45 10.94
N PHE A 527 20.90 11.20 12.22
CA PHE A 527 20.00 11.59 13.31
C PHE A 527 20.09 13.10 13.66
N THR A 528 20.81 13.88 12.88
CA THR A 528 20.93 15.33 13.05
C THR A 528 19.97 16.06 12.12
N ASN A 529 19.39 17.15 12.62
CA ASN A 529 18.68 18.12 11.78
C ASN A 529 19.56 19.28 11.31
N LYS A 530 20.87 19.26 11.61
CA LYS A 530 21.79 20.31 11.16
C LYS A 530 22.21 20.03 9.72
N PRO A 531 22.02 21.00 8.80
CA PRO A 531 22.46 20.84 7.43
C PRO A 531 23.95 20.54 7.33
N GLY A 532 24.32 19.49 6.61
CA GLY A 532 25.71 19.08 6.40
C GLY A 532 25.86 17.56 6.32
N GLU A 533 27.08 17.07 6.44
CA GLU A 533 27.39 15.64 6.26
C GLU A 533 27.40 14.82 7.56
N GLY A 534 26.94 15.43 8.66
CA GLY A 534 26.98 14.85 10.00
C GLY A 534 28.39 14.60 10.57
N TRP A 535 29.46 15.10 9.95
CA TRP A 535 30.82 14.96 10.50
C TRP A 535 31.12 15.91 11.65
N ASP A 536 30.51 17.08 11.64
CA ASP A 536 30.76 18.11 12.64
C ASP A 536 30.17 17.74 14.00
N TYR A 537 30.71 18.36 15.04
CA TYR A 537 30.17 18.24 16.39
C TYR A 537 28.73 18.76 16.43
N ASP A 538 27.83 17.92 16.93
CA ASP A 538 26.44 18.29 17.12
C ASP A 538 25.90 17.82 18.47
N GLN A 539 25.64 18.77 19.36
CA GLN A 539 25.03 18.51 20.66
C GLN A 539 23.61 17.96 20.55
N SER A 540 22.80 18.39 19.57
CA SER A 540 21.41 17.88 19.49
C SER A 540 21.42 16.40 19.11
N ARG A 541 22.23 15.99 18.13
CA ARG A 541 22.47 14.57 17.86
C ARG A 541 22.97 13.78 19.08
N ILE A 542 23.91 14.32 19.86
CA ILE A 542 24.37 13.64 21.09
C ILE A 542 23.19 13.43 22.06
N ASN A 543 22.36 14.46 22.25
CA ASN A 543 21.19 14.36 23.14
C ASN A 543 20.17 13.34 22.61
N ILE A 544 19.98 13.28 21.28
CA ILE A 544 19.11 12.30 20.62
C ILE A 544 19.64 10.88 20.87
N LEU A 545 20.94 10.64 20.68
CA LEU A 545 21.55 9.32 20.91
C LEU A 545 21.60 8.92 22.39
N GLN A 546 21.60 9.88 23.31
CA GLN A 546 21.52 9.61 24.76
C GLN A 546 20.09 9.35 25.24
N HIS A 547 19.09 9.76 24.46
CA HIS A 547 17.68 9.53 24.75
C HIS A 547 17.25 8.11 24.35
N MET A 548 17.73 7.65 23.18
CA MET A 548 17.59 6.26 22.72
C MET A 548 18.29 5.29 23.65
#